data_AF-A0A7C7P3N6-F1
#
_entry.id   AF-A0A7C7P3N6-F1
#
_cell.length_a   1.000
_cell.length_b   1.000
_cell.length_c   1.000
_cell.angle_alpha   90.00
_cell.angle_beta   90.00
_cell.angle_gamma   90.00
#
_symmetry.space_group_name_H-M   'P 1'
#
loop_
_entity.id
_entity.type
_entity.pdbx_description
1 polymer ?
#
loop_
_entity_poly.entity_id
_entity_poly.type
_entity_poly.pdbx_seq_one_letter_code
_entity_poly.pdbx_strand_id
1 'polypeptide(L)'
;MRVEKNSMKKINKHNQDGFTMVEIMVVVVIVAILAAVALPTYFALVQNAYASEPKTVISNIENAGKMYYQTYGEWPSDIEEMERRGLLEVDRSTKLKWQFELNMSLDGGTITAESTEEMKGGAGKIVVFDRSRGKFLGFGSKEEVE
;
A
#
# COMPACT_ATOMS: atom_id res chain seq x y z
N MET A 1 -56.23 11.07 63.92
CA MET A 1 -56.08 11.82 62.65
C MET A 1 -54.58 11.95 62.42
N ARG A 2 -53.95 11.30 61.43
CA ARG A 2 -53.93 11.70 60.01
C ARG A 2 -53.22 10.57 59.24
N VAL A 3 -53.81 10.06 58.16
CA VAL A 3 -53.17 9.06 57.29
C VAL A 3 -52.41 9.81 56.19
N GLU A 4 -51.10 9.65 56.11
CA GLU A 4 -50.29 10.17 55.00
C GLU A 4 -50.59 9.37 53.74
N LYS A 5 -51.14 10.05 52.73
CA LYS A 5 -51.28 9.49 51.38
C LYS A 5 -49.94 9.64 50.67
N ASN A 6 -49.18 8.55 50.57
CA ASN A 6 -48.02 8.50 49.69
C ASN A 6 -48.50 8.62 48.24
N SER A 7 -48.23 9.76 47.61
CA SER A 7 -48.61 10.04 46.22
C SER A 7 -47.69 9.24 45.30
N MET A 8 -48.22 8.19 44.68
CA MET A 8 -47.52 7.43 43.65
C MET A 8 -47.29 8.31 42.42
N LYS A 9 -46.04 8.73 42.22
CA LYS A 9 -45.58 9.37 40.97
C LYS A 9 -45.80 8.39 39.82
N LYS A 10 -46.73 8.71 38.91
CA LYS A 10 -46.89 7.99 37.64
C LYS A 10 -45.62 8.17 36.81
N ILE A 11 -44.89 7.07 36.60
CA ILE A 11 -43.76 7.04 35.67
C ILE A 11 -44.37 7.05 34.27
N ASN A 12 -44.17 8.14 33.52
CA ASN A 12 -44.57 8.20 32.11
C ASN A 12 -43.73 7.17 31.33
N LYS A 13 -44.37 6.08 30.92
CA LYS A 13 -43.79 5.06 30.06
C LYS A 13 -43.73 5.65 28.64
N HIS A 14 -42.61 6.28 28.30
CA HIS A 14 -42.32 6.57 26.90
C HIS A 14 -42.28 5.24 26.15
N ASN A 15 -43.11 5.08 25.12
CA ASN A 15 -43.01 3.98 24.18
C ASN A 15 -41.62 4.06 23.53
N GLN A 16 -40.73 3.15 23.90
CA GLN A 16 -39.49 2.96 23.18
C GLN A 16 -39.82 2.04 22.02
N ASP A 17 -40.15 2.63 20.87
CA ASP A 17 -40.29 1.89 19.63
C ASP A 17 -38.89 1.39 19.24
N GLY A 18 -38.68 0.09 19.38
CA GLY A 18 -37.43 -0.58 19.03
C GLY A 18 -37.41 -1.03 17.58
N PHE A 19 -36.21 -1.13 16.99
CA PHE A 19 -36.01 -1.69 15.66
C PHE A 19 -36.50 -3.13 15.56
N THR A 20 -37.10 -3.49 14.44
CA THR A 20 -37.50 -4.88 14.17
C THR A 20 -36.30 -5.72 13.71
N MET A 21 -36.34 -7.03 13.95
CA MET A 21 -35.33 -7.95 13.43
C MET A 21 -35.25 -7.90 11.89
N VAL A 22 -36.40 -7.72 11.24
CA VAL A 22 -36.50 -7.68 9.77
C VAL A 22 -35.77 -6.45 9.20
N GLU A 23 -35.86 -5.29 9.85
CA GLU A 23 -35.13 -4.09 9.41
C GLU A 23 -33.62 -4.30 9.46
N ILE A 24 -33.12 -4.90 10.55
CA ILE A 24 -31.69 -5.20 10.66
C ILE A 24 -31.25 -6.22 9.61
N MET A 25 -32.08 -7.23 9.30
CA MET A 25 -31.77 -8.21 8.24
C MET A 25 -31.62 -7.55 6.86
N VAL A 26 -32.57 -6.71 6.46
CA VAL A 26 -32.51 -6.03 5.16
C VAL A 26 -31.28 -5.12 5.07
N VAL A 27 -30.96 -4.39 6.15
CA VAL A 27 -29.78 -3.53 6.19
C VAL A 27 -28.49 -4.34 6.04
N VAL A 28 -28.35 -5.46 6.75
CA VAL A 28 -27.17 -6.33 6.65
C VAL A 28 -27.02 -6.91 5.23
N VAL A 29 -28.13 -7.28 4.59
CA VAL A 29 -28.12 -7.78 3.19
C VAL A 29 -27.60 -6.70 2.23
N ILE A 30 -28.09 -5.46 2.35
CA ILE A 30 -27.63 -4.36 1.50
C ILE A 30 -26.13 -4.08 1.73
N VAL A 31 -25.69 -4.02 2.99
CA VAL A 31 -24.27 -3.80 3.33
C VAL A 31 -23.39 -4.93 2.79
N ALA A 32 -23.85 -6.19 2.83
CA ALA A 32 -23.10 -7.32 2.27
C ALA A 32 -22.90 -7.21 0.75
N ILE A 33 -23.94 -6.80 0.00
CA ILE A 33 -23.83 -6.59 -1.45
C ILE A 33 -22.84 -5.46 -1.77
N LEU A 34 -22.93 -4.34 -1.04
CA LEU A 34 -22.01 -3.21 -1.22
C LEU A 34 -20.57 -3.62 -0.91
N ALA A 35 -20.34 -4.35 0.17
CA ALA A 35 -19.02 -4.84 0.56
C ALA A 35 -18.43 -5.80 -0.50
N ALA A 36 -19.24 -6.70 -1.07
CA ALA A 36 -18.80 -7.65 -2.08
C ALA A 36 -18.24 -6.97 -3.35
N VAL A 37 -18.82 -5.84 -3.75
CA VAL A 37 -18.35 -5.06 -4.92
C VAL A 37 -17.20 -4.11 -4.55
N ALA A 38 -17.24 -3.52 -3.36
CA ALA A 38 -16.28 -2.51 -2.94
C ALA A 38 -14.91 -3.09 -2.52
N LEU A 39 -14.89 -4.22 -1.80
CA LEU A 39 -13.67 -4.78 -1.22
C LEU A 39 -12.58 -5.13 -2.25
N PRO A 40 -12.88 -5.80 -3.39
CA PRO A 40 -11.86 -6.11 -4.40
C PRO A 40 -11.17 -4.85 -4.93
N THR A 41 -11.96 -3.82 -5.23
CA THR A 41 -11.47 -2.53 -5.73
C THR A 41 -10.64 -1.81 -4.66
N TYR A 42 -11.08 -1.84 -3.41
CA TYR A 42 -10.35 -1.26 -2.28
C TYR A 42 -8.98 -1.94 -2.09
N PHE A 43 -8.92 -3.28 -2.11
CA PHE A 43 -7.65 -3.99 -1.97
C PHE A 43 -6.68 -3.69 -3.13
N ALA A 44 -7.18 -3.63 -4.38
CA ALA A 44 -6.36 -3.23 -5.53
C ALA A 44 -5.80 -1.80 -5.38
N LEU A 45 -6.62 -0.86 -4.89
CA LEU A 45 -6.18 0.50 -4.61
C LEU A 45 -5.06 0.54 -3.57
N VAL A 46 -5.22 -0.20 -2.46
CA VAL A 46 -4.20 -0.29 -1.39
C VAL A 46 -2.91 -0.92 -1.90
N GLN A 47 -2.98 -1.98 -2.70
CA GLN A 47 -1.79 -2.61 -3.30
C GLN A 47 -1.06 -1.64 -4.24
N ASN A 48 -1.79 -0.91 -5.09
CA ASN A 48 -1.20 0.10 -5.97
C ASN A 48 -0.58 1.26 -5.18
N ALA A 49 -1.18 1.65 -4.05
CA ALA A 49 -0.62 2.66 -3.16
C ALA A 49 0.73 2.19 -2.58
N TYR A 50 0.83 0.94 -2.11
CA TYR A 50 2.11 0.39 -1.64
C TYR A 50 3.15 0.28 -2.76
N ALA A 51 2.74 -0.13 -3.96
CA ALA A 51 3.64 -0.23 -5.11
C ALA A 51 4.11 1.14 -5.66
N SER A 52 3.45 2.25 -5.31
CA SER A 52 3.81 3.58 -5.82
C SER A 52 5.14 4.09 -5.25
N GLU A 53 5.46 3.72 -4.03
CA GLU A 53 6.69 4.09 -3.33
C GLU A 53 7.95 3.53 -4.02
N PRO A 54 8.13 2.20 -4.17
CA PRO A 54 9.32 1.64 -4.82
C PRO A 54 9.40 2.07 -6.29
N LYS A 55 8.28 2.25 -7.01
CA LYS A 55 8.32 2.74 -8.40
C LYS A 55 8.95 4.13 -8.51
N THR A 56 8.64 5.01 -7.56
CA THR A 56 9.23 6.34 -7.48
C THR A 56 10.73 6.24 -7.22
N VAL A 57 11.12 5.41 -6.24
CA VAL A 57 12.54 5.23 -5.87
C VAL A 57 13.33 4.56 -7.00
N ILE A 58 12.78 3.55 -7.67
CA ILE A 58 13.37 2.92 -8.84
C ILE A 58 13.61 3.94 -9.96
N SER A 59 12.67 4.86 -10.18
CA SER A 59 12.86 5.92 -11.19
C SER A 59 14.04 6.85 -10.82
N ASN A 60 14.22 7.14 -9.53
CA ASN A 60 15.37 7.90 -9.05
C ASN A 60 16.68 7.10 -9.17
N ILE A 61 16.65 5.80 -8.85
CA ILE A 61 17.77 4.86 -9.03
C ILE A 61 18.19 4.80 -10.50
N GLU A 62 17.26 4.69 -11.45
CA GLU A 62 17.57 4.67 -12.88
C GLU A 62 18.26 5.96 -13.33
N ASN A 63 17.78 7.11 -12.88
CA ASN A 63 18.37 8.40 -13.22
C ASN A 63 19.77 8.56 -12.59
N ALA A 64 19.92 8.19 -11.32
CA ALA A 64 21.20 8.18 -10.63
C ALA A 64 22.20 7.22 -11.30
N GLY A 65 21.73 6.04 -11.72
CA GLY A 65 22.53 5.05 -12.45
C GLY A 65 23.02 5.60 -13.79
N LYS A 66 22.17 6.33 -14.54
CA LYS A 66 22.60 7.01 -15.78
C LYS A 66 23.68 8.05 -15.51
N MET A 67 23.52 8.86 -14.48
CA MET A 67 24.53 9.86 -14.08
C MET A 67 25.83 9.18 -13.64
N TYR A 68 25.73 8.08 -12.91
CA TYR A 68 26.87 7.26 -12.50
C TYR A 68 27.63 6.75 -13.72
N TYR A 69 26.94 6.13 -14.68
CA TYR A 69 27.53 5.64 -15.92
C TYR A 69 28.20 6.75 -16.73
N GLN A 70 27.56 7.92 -16.85
CA GLN A 70 28.15 9.07 -17.54
C GLN A 70 29.45 9.58 -16.89
N THR A 71 29.58 9.41 -15.57
CA THR A 71 30.72 9.92 -14.81
C THR A 71 31.86 8.90 -14.75
N TYR A 72 31.54 7.61 -14.58
CA TYR A 72 32.52 6.57 -14.28
C TYR A 72 32.70 5.52 -15.40
N GLY A 73 31.82 5.50 -16.41
CA GLY A 73 31.90 4.58 -17.55
C GLY A 73 31.43 3.15 -17.26
N GLU A 74 30.97 2.88 -16.04
CA GLU A 74 30.42 1.59 -15.59
C GLU A 74 29.10 1.80 -14.85
N TRP A 75 28.27 0.74 -14.74
CA TRP A 75 27.02 0.81 -13.97
C TRP A 75 27.29 0.54 -12.49
N PRO A 76 26.55 1.18 -11.56
CA PRO A 76 26.72 0.93 -10.13
C PRO A 76 26.25 -0.48 -9.76
N SER A 77 26.94 -1.11 -8.80
CA SER A 77 26.58 -2.46 -8.32
C SER A 77 25.35 -2.46 -7.40
N ASP A 78 25.18 -1.38 -6.64
CA ASP A 78 24.17 -1.26 -5.60
C ASP A 78 23.78 0.20 -5.35
N ILE A 79 22.72 0.40 -4.57
CA ILE A 79 22.22 1.74 -4.27
C ILE A 79 23.13 2.48 -3.30
N GLU A 80 23.82 1.75 -2.41
CA GLU A 80 24.71 2.29 -1.39
C GLU A 80 25.93 2.98 -2.03
N GLU A 81 26.43 2.48 -3.15
CA GLU A 81 27.48 3.13 -3.92
C GLU A 81 27.03 4.48 -4.44
N MET A 82 25.84 4.58 -5.04
CA MET A 82 25.30 5.85 -5.52
C MET A 82 25.04 6.83 -4.37
N GLU A 83 24.59 6.36 -3.20
CA GLU A 83 24.43 7.18 -2.00
C GLU A 83 25.78 7.72 -1.49
N ARG A 84 26.82 6.90 -1.40
CA ARG A 84 28.17 7.34 -1.00
C ARG A 84 28.75 8.40 -1.93
N ARG A 85 28.37 8.36 -3.20
CA ARG A 85 28.79 9.31 -4.25
C ARG A 85 27.92 10.58 -4.27
N GLY A 86 26.85 10.64 -3.49
CA GLY A 86 25.90 11.76 -3.45
C GLY A 86 25.02 11.88 -4.69
N LEU A 87 24.87 10.80 -5.46
CA LEU A 87 24.06 10.76 -6.69
C LEU A 87 22.61 10.32 -6.43
N LEU A 88 22.38 9.63 -5.31
CA LEU A 88 21.10 9.14 -4.89
C LEU A 88 20.93 9.39 -3.39
N GLU A 89 19.71 9.67 -2.96
CA GLU A 89 19.33 9.63 -1.55
C GLU A 89 18.03 8.84 -1.44
N VAL A 90 18.09 7.71 -0.71
CA VAL A 90 16.90 6.93 -0.38
C VAL A 90 16.65 7.06 1.11
N ASP A 91 15.45 7.50 1.46
CA ASP A 91 15.08 7.68 2.86
C ASP A 91 15.17 6.35 3.63
N ARG A 92 15.52 6.45 4.91
CA ARG A 92 15.68 5.27 5.76
C ARG A 92 14.41 4.43 5.86
N SER A 93 13.23 5.06 5.79
CA SER A 93 11.96 4.34 5.93
C SER A 93 11.68 3.45 4.71
N THR A 94 12.01 3.93 3.51
CA THR A 94 11.97 3.16 2.27
C THR A 94 12.94 2.00 2.36
N LYS A 95 14.19 2.23 2.77
CA LYS A 95 15.20 1.15 2.91
C LYS A 95 14.83 0.08 3.94
N LEU A 96 14.01 0.44 4.94
CA LEU A 96 13.46 -0.55 5.87
C LEU A 96 12.36 -1.39 5.22
N LYS A 97 11.51 -0.78 4.37
CA LYS A 97 10.37 -1.44 3.71
C LYS A 97 10.72 -2.17 2.42
N TRP A 98 11.81 -1.78 1.75
CA TRP A 98 12.18 -2.22 0.41
C TRP A 98 13.68 -2.47 0.30
N GLN A 99 14.03 -3.63 -0.23
CA GLN A 99 15.39 -3.98 -0.64
C GLN A 99 15.50 -3.83 -2.15
N PHE A 100 16.59 -3.23 -2.63
CA PHE A 100 16.79 -2.95 -4.05
C PHE A 100 17.96 -3.76 -4.61
N GLU A 101 17.73 -4.42 -5.73
CA GLU A 101 18.75 -5.15 -6.48
C GLU A 101 18.89 -4.54 -7.89
N LEU A 102 20.14 -4.30 -8.30
CA LEU A 102 20.47 -3.65 -9.56
C LEU A 102 21.14 -4.66 -10.49
N ASN A 103 20.52 -4.91 -11.64
CA ASN A 103 21.14 -5.62 -12.74
C ASN A 103 21.12 -4.69 -13.96
N MET A 104 22.07 -3.76 -14.02
CA MET A 104 22.12 -2.74 -15.07
C MET A 104 23.22 -3.04 -16.08
N SER A 105 22.87 -2.98 -17.36
CA SER A 105 23.81 -3.12 -18.47
C SER A 105 23.56 -2.05 -19.54
N LEU A 106 24.44 -2.00 -20.55
CA LEU A 106 24.29 -1.10 -21.69
C LEU A 106 23.06 -1.42 -22.54
N ASP A 107 22.75 -2.71 -22.71
CA ASP A 107 21.67 -3.20 -23.56
C ASP A 107 20.33 -3.34 -22.80
N GLY A 108 20.29 -2.97 -21.51
CA GLY A 108 19.09 -2.98 -20.70
C GLY A 108 19.36 -3.39 -19.25
N GLY A 109 18.59 -4.36 -18.78
CA GLY A 109 18.65 -4.85 -17.40
C GLY A 109 17.43 -4.48 -16.57
N THR A 110 17.50 -4.80 -15.28
CA THR A 110 16.39 -4.68 -14.34
C THR A 110 16.81 -3.94 -13.07
N ILE A 111 15.86 -3.20 -12.50
CA ILE A 111 15.93 -2.70 -11.13
C ILE A 111 14.78 -3.37 -10.38
N THR A 112 15.12 -4.19 -9.39
CA THR A 112 14.15 -4.96 -8.60
C THR A 112 14.02 -4.36 -7.22
N ALA A 113 12.80 -4.21 -6.74
CA ALA A 113 12.50 -3.88 -5.36
C ALA A 113 11.66 -5.01 -4.72
N GLU A 114 12.13 -5.56 -3.62
CA GLU A 114 11.41 -6.56 -2.82
C GLU A 114 11.02 -5.98 -1.46
N SER A 115 9.74 -6.13 -1.11
CA SER A 115 9.22 -5.62 0.17
C SER A 115 9.65 -6.50 1.34
N THR A 116 9.96 -5.87 2.47
CA THR A 116 10.29 -6.54 3.74
C THR A 116 9.07 -6.67 4.65
N GLU A 117 9.26 -7.27 5.83
CA GLU A 117 8.26 -7.34 6.90
C GLU A 117 7.82 -5.97 7.44
N GLU A 118 8.62 -4.92 7.24
CA GLU A 118 8.29 -3.56 7.69
C GLU A 118 7.22 -2.91 6.78
N MET A 119 7.01 -3.45 5.57
CA MET A 119 5.96 -2.94 4.69
C MET A 119 4.59 -3.43 5.16
N LYS A 120 3.68 -2.50 5.47
CA LYS A 120 2.29 -2.81 5.86
C LYS A 120 1.51 -3.67 4.86
N GLY A 121 1.93 -3.71 3.59
CA GLY A 121 1.34 -4.56 2.55
C GLY A 121 1.81 -6.03 2.57
N GLY A 122 2.69 -6.40 3.50
CA GLY A 122 3.29 -7.72 3.65
C GLY A 122 4.61 -7.91 2.90
N ALA A 123 5.48 -8.80 3.38
CA ALA A 123 6.77 -9.09 2.76
C ALA A 123 6.66 -9.86 1.42
N GLY A 124 7.75 -9.90 0.66
CA GLY A 124 7.89 -10.70 -0.57
C GLY A 124 7.16 -10.17 -1.81
N LYS A 125 6.69 -8.92 -1.79
CA LYS A 125 6.13 -8.25 -2.98
C LYS A 125 7.28 -7.72 -3.83
N ILE A 126 7.28 -8.11 -5.11
CA ILE A 126 8.35 -7.78 -6.05
C ILE A 126 7.83 -6.76 -7.05
N VAL A 127 8.54 -5.64 -7.19
CA VAL A 127 8.36 -4.63 -8.24
C VAL A 127 9.61 -4.60 -9.09
N VAL A 128 9.49 -4.85 -10.38
CA VAL A 128 10.63 -4.85 -11.32
C VAL A 128 10.45 -3.73 -12.31
N PHE A 129 11.50 -2.95 -12.57
CA PHE A 129 11.57 -2.07 -13.73
C PHE A 129 12.46 -2.69 -14.78
N ASP A 130 11.88 -3.05 -15.92
CA ASP A 130 12.61 -3.50 -17.10
C ASP A 130 13.04 -2.27 -17.91
N ARG A 131 14.36 -2.06 -17.95
CA ARG A 131 14.97 -0.91 -18.61
C ARG A 131 14.88 -0.98 -20.12
N SER A 132 14.86 -2.19 -20.69
CA SER A 132 14.74 -2.40 -22.14
C SER A 132 13.33 -2.09 -22.64
N ARG A 133 12.31 -2.44 -21.85
CA ARG A 133 10.89 -2.21 -22.17
C ARG A 133 10.38 -0.86 -21.66
N GLY A 134 11.08 -0.22 -20.71
CA GLY A 134 10.64 1.00 -20.03
C GLY A 134 9.37 0.79 -19.21
N LYS A 135 9.17 -0.42 -18.66
CA LYS A 135 7.93 -0.84 -18.00
C LYS A 135 8.18 -1.38 -16.60
N PHE A 136 7.20 -1.16 -15.73
CA PHE A 136 7.12 -1.83 -14.44
C PHE A 136 6.34 -3.14 -14.56
N LEU A 137 6.88 -4.19 -13.95
CA LEU A 137 6.34 -5.54 -13.85
C LEU A 137 6.15 -5.91 -12.37
N GLY A 138 5.31 -6.92 -12.11
CA GLY A 138 5.04 -7.44 -10.77
C GLY A 138 4.03 -6.60 -9.99
N PHE A 139 4.27 -6.49 -8.68
CA PHE A 139 3.33 -5.94 -7.70
C PHE A 139 2.85 -4.52 -8.06
N GLY A 140 1.53 -4.35 -8.11
CA GLY A 140 0.87 -3.09 -8.49
C GLY A 140 1.09 -2.69 -9.96
N SER A 141 1.52 -3.61 -10.83
CA SER A 141 1.55 -3.42 -12.28
C SER A 141 0.55 -4.36 -12.96
N LYS A 142 0.27 -4.14 -14.25
CA LYS A 142 -0.64 -5.01 -15.04
C LYS A 142 0.05 -6.25 -15.59
N GLU A 143 1.39 -6.26 -15.62
CA GLU A 143 2.21 -7.30 -16.24
C GLU A 143 2.94 -8.06 -15.13
N GLU A 144 2.84 -9.38 -15.09
CA GLU A 144 3.52 -10.19 -14.08
C GLU A 144 5.03 -10.29 -14.38
N VAL A 145 5.81 -10.63 -13.35
CA VAL A 145 7.22 -10.99 -13.54
C VAL A 145 7.22 -12.42 -14.08
N GLU A 146 7.78 -12.62 -15.28
CA GLU A 146 7.90 -13.92 -15.93
C GLU A 146 8.90 -14.84 -15.22
#